data_AF-A0A349GNL7-F1
#
_entry.id   AF-A0A349GNL7-F1
#
_cell.length_a   1.000
_cell.length_b   1.000
_cell.length_c   1.000
_cell.angle_alpha   90.00
_cell.angle_beta   90.00
_cell.angle_gamma   90.00
#
_symmetry.space_group_name_H-M   'P 1'
#
loop_
_entity.id
_entity.type
_entity.pdbx_description
1 polymer ?
#
loop_
_entity_poly.entity_id
_entity_poly.type
_entity_poly.pdbx_seq_one_letter_code
_entity_poly.pdbx_strand_id
1 'polypeptide(L)'
;MKLLKAHGKFIDSTEIRNILVQGEKNADKICFETDRFYNDTDISELLFIIKGINSKNQLAEQTLSKTVSDDKIILEWNVTSQFTASDGNLSLEIRGVTNSETDSNENVVIKYIIPSVTVKASSSENLPEPDVITDTLNSIHAAKDEI
;
A
#
# COMPACT_ATOMS: atom_id res chain seq x y z
N MET A 1 -12.76 0.75 -5.38
CA MET A 1 -12.21 1.94 -4.71
C MET A 1 -12.71 1.95 -3.27
N LYS A 2 -11.79 2.00 -2.31
CA LYS A 2 -12.10 2.12 -0.86
C LYS A 2 -11.79 3.54 -0.40
N LEU A 3 -12.64 4.12 0.45
CA LEU A 3 -12.46 5.47 0.99
C LEU A 3 -12.42 5.40 2.51
N LEU A 4 -11.27 5.71 3.10
CA LEU A 4 -11.05 5.68 4.53
C LEU A 4 -11.07 7.12 5.05
N LYS A 5 -11.90 7.38 6.07
CA LYS A 5 -12.06 8.73 6.62
C LYS A 5 -11.14 8.93 7.81
N ALA A 6 -10.48 10.07 7.85
CA ALA A 6 -9.74 10.52 9.01
C ALA A 6 -10.69 11.09 10.07
N HIS A 7 -10.49 10.68 11.31
CA HIS A 7 -11.08 11.28 12.49
C HIS A 7 -9.97 11.99 13.26
N GLY A 8 -9.78 13.28 12.94
CA GLY A 8 -8.57 14.00 13.32
C GLY A 8 -7.35 13.37 12.65
N LYS A 9 -6.40 12.86 13.46
CA LYS A 9 -5.19 12.20 12.95
C LYS A 9 -5.34 10.69 12.77
N PHE A 10 -6.43 10.09 13.19
CA PHE A 10 -6.61 8.64 13.13
C PHE A 10 -7.37 8.24 11.87
N ILE A 11 -6.89 7.24 11.15
CA ILE A 11 -7.58 6.64 10.00
C ILE A 11 -7.81 5.17 10.30
N ASP A 12 -9.07 4.72 10.29
CA ASP A 12 -9.40 3.31 10.47
C ASP A 12 -9.05 2.51 9.20
N SER A 13 -8.14 1.55 9.34
CA SER A 13 -7.70 0.68 8.26
C SER A 13 -8.44 -0.66 8.19
N THR A 14 -9.48 -0.86 9.02
CA THR A 14 -10.22 -2.13 9.10
C THR A 14 -10.73 -2.61 7.74
N GLU A 15 -11.21 -1.70 6.89
CA GLU A 15 -11.73 -2.04 5.56
C GLU A 15 -10.67 -2.55 4.57
N ILE A 16 -9.40 -2.21 4.81
CA ILE A 16 -8.28 -2.59 3.93
C ILE A 16 -7.33 -3.61 4.57
N ARG A 17 -7.64 -4.05 5.79
CA ARG A 17 -6.75 -4.89 6.62
C ARG A 17 -6.25 -6.14 5.88
N ASN A 18 -7.07 -6.73 5.02
CA ASN A 18 -6.83 -8.04 4.42
C ASN A 18 -7.05 -8.04 2.90
N ILE A 19 -7.00 -6.89 2.23
CA ILE A 19 -7.28 -6.81 0.78
C ILE A 19 -6.02 -6.95 -0.07
N LEU A 20 -4.85 -6.66 0.49
CA LEU A 20 -3.57 -6.68 -0.24
C LEU A 20 -3.01 -8.10 -0.36
N VAL A 21 -2.51 -8.46 -1.54
CA VAL A 21 -1.80 -9.72 -1.80
C VAL A 21 -0.38 -9.45 -2.29
N GLN A 22 0.56 -10.29 -1.88
CA GLN A 22 1.97 -10.19 -2.25
C GLN A 22 2.15 -10.18 -3.76
N GLY A 23 2.99 -9.26 -4.25
CA GLY A 23 3.33 -9.15 -5.66
C GLY A 23 2.25 -8.50 -6.54
N GLU A 24 1.11 -8.07 -5.97
CA GLU A 24 0.11 -7.29 -6.71
C GLU A 24 0.72 -5.98 -7.21
N LYS A 25 0.44 -5.68 -8.48
CA LYS A 25 0.87 -4.45 -9.16
C LYS A 25 -0.35 -3.61 -9.47
N ASN A 26 -0.54 -2.51 -8.75
CA ASN A 26 -1.55 -1.48 -9.06
C ASN A 26 -2.99 -2.01 -9.12
N ALA A 27 -3.31 -3.09 -8.39
CA ALA A 27 -4.65 -3.69 -8.42
C ALA A 27 -5.67 -2.81 -7.66
N ASP A 28 -5.24 -2.15 -6.58
CA ASP A 28 -6.10 -1.38 -5.70
C ASP A 28 -5.73 0.11 -5.65
N LYS A 29 -6.79 0.93 -5.76
CA LYS A 29 -6.79 2.34 -5.41
C LYS A 29 -7.52 2.52 -4.08
N ILE A 30 -6.78 3.04 -3.10
CA ILE A 30 -7.26 3.37 -1.76
C ILE A 30 -7.23 4.88 -1.60
N CYS A 31 -8.34 5.47 -1.19
CA CYS A 31 -8.46 6.89 -0.95
C CYS A 31 -8.56 7.18 0.54
N PHE A 32 -7.99 8.30 0.97
CA PHE A 32 -8.10 8.83 2.33
C PHE A 32 -8.78 10.19 2.30
N GLU A 33 -9.89 10.35 3.01
CA GLU A 33 -10.54 11.65 3.19
C GLU A 33 -10.07 12.27 4.50
N THR A 34 -9.59 13.51 4.45
CA THR A 34 -9.21 14.29 5.63
C THR A 34 -9.77 15.71 5.56
N ASP A 35 -9.81 16.39 6.70
CA ASP A 35 -10.13 17.80 6.79
C ASP A 35 -9.06 18.65 6.08
N ARG A 36 -9.50 19.69 5.39
CA ARG A 36 -8.60 20.68 4.78
C ARG A 36 -7.91 21.56 5.82
N PHE A 37 -8.54 21.76 6.96
CA PHE A 37 -8.03 22.64 8.01
C PHE A 37 -7.61 21.83 9.22
N TYR A 38 -6.38 22.03 9.68
CA TYR A 38 -5.84 21.43 10.89
C TYR A 38 -5.29 22.53 11.80
N ASN A 39 -5.86 22.70 12.99
CA ASN A 39 -5.53 23.80 13.91
C ASN A 39 -5.52 25.17 13.22
N ASP A 40 -6.61 25.50 12.52
CA ASP A 40 -6.79 26.74 11.74
C ASP A 40 -5.78 26.96 10.59
N THR A 41 -4.93 25.98 10.31
CA THR A 41 -3.99 25.99 9.19
C THR A 41 -4.61 25.24 8.01
N ASP A 42 -4.68 25.90 6.85
CA ASP A 42 -5.02 25.24 5.60
C ASP A 42 -3.87 24.31 5.19
N ILE A 43 -4.15 23.01 5.14
CA ILE A 43 -3.18 21.99 4.75
C ILE A 43 -3.33 21.55 3.29
N SER A 44 -4.15 22.24 2.49
CA SER A 44 -4.36 21.94 1.06
C SER A 44 -3.08 21.98 0.25
N GLU A 45 -2.14 22.87 0.60
CA GLU A 45 -0.90 23.09 -0.16
C GLU A 45 0.22 22.09 0.19
N LEU A 46 0.04 21.28 1.24
CA LEU A 46 1.06 20.30 1.63
C LEU A 46 1.24 19.22 0.57
N LEU A 47 2.46 18.71 0.48
CA LEU A 47 2.74 17.45 -0.19
C LEU A 47 2.40 16.32 0.79
N PHE A 48 1.58 15.37 0.34
CA PHE A 48 1.24 14.20 1.15
C PHE A 48 2.01 12.98 0.68
N ILE A 49 2.69 12.31 1.60
CA ILE A 49 3.51 11.12 1.33
C ILE A 49 2.99 9.99 2.21
N ILE A 50 2.67 8.85 1.60
CA ILE A 50 2.46 7.60 2.33
C ILE A 50 3.77 6.82 2.41
N LYS A 51 4.06 6.33 3.61
CA LYS A 51 5.21 5.50 3.94
C LYS A 51 4.72 4.13 4.40
N GLY A 52 5.35 3.09 3.88
CA GLY A 52 5.12 1.70 4.23
C GLY A 52 6.40 1.03 4.74
N ILE A 53 6.30 0.25 5.81
CA ILE A 53 7.37 -0.67 6.25
C ILE A 53 6.78 -2.08 6.29
N ASN A 54 7.30 -2.98 5.47
CA ASN A 54 6.82 -4.35 5.39
C ASN A 54 7.46 -5.27 6.45
N SER A 55 7.04 -6.53 6.49
CA SER A 55 7.52 -7.55 7.43
C SER A 55 9.03 -7.83 7.36
N LYS A 56 9.68 -7.51 6.23
CA LYS A 56 11.13 -7.61 6.03
C LYS A 56 11.88 -6.31 6.31
N ASN A 57 11.23 -5.34 6.97
CA ASN A 57 11.76 -3.99 7.25
C ASN A 57 12.15 -3.19 6.00
N GLN A 58 11.56 -3.51 4.85
CA GLN A 58 11.79 -2.76 3.62
C GLN A 58 10.87 -1.55 3.56
N LEU A 59 11.45 -0.43 3.16
CA LEU A 59 10.76 0.85 3.01
C LEU A 59 10.11 0.96 1.62
N ALA A 60 8.86 1.39 1.59
CA ALA A 60 8.18 1.88 0.40
C ALA A 60 7.61 3.28 0.67
N GLU A 61 7.73 4.20 -0.29
CA GLU A 61 7.17 5.54 -0.19
C GLU A 61 6.47 5.93 -1.50
N GLN A 62 5.39 6.70 -1.38
CA GLN A 62 4.69 7.25 -2.53
C GLN A 62 4.10 8.62 -2.17
N THR A 63 4.33 9.60 -3.03
CA THR A 63 3.58 10.86 -3.02
C THR A 63 2.14 10.61 -3.45
N LEU A 64 1.19 10.98 -2.60
CA LEU A 64 -0.24 10.82 -2.86
C LEU A 64 -0.72 11.93 -3.79
N SER A 65 -1.52 11.55 -4.80
CA SER A 65 -2.29 12.52 -5.57
C SER A 65 -3.39 13.08 -4.68
N LYS A 66 -3.74 14.37 -4.82
CA LYS A 66 -4.76 15.01 -3.98
C LYS A 66 -5.83 15.71 -4.82
N THR A 67 -7.07 15.63 -4.34
CA THR A 67 -8.19 16.48 -4.77
C THR A 67 -8.64 17.31 -3.59
N VAL A 68 -8.71 18.63 -3.76
CA VAL A 68 -9.09 19.57 -2.71
C VAL A 68 -10.50 20.09 -2.98
N SER A 69 -11.30 20.16 -1.92
CA SER A 69 -12.62 20.78 -1.90
C SER A 69 -12.66 21.88 -0.83
N ASP A 70 -13.84 22.45 -0.56
CA ASP A 70 -13.97 23.56 0.37
C ASP A 70 -13.51 23.19 1.79
N ASP A 71 -13.87 22.01 2.30
CA ASP A 71 -13.58 21.57 3.66
C ASP A 71 -12.80 20.25 3.75
N LYS A 72 -12.62 19.52 2.64
CA LYS A 72 -11.94 18.21 2.61
C LYS A 72 -10.80 18.14 1.59
N ILE A 73 -9.88 17.23 1.85
CA ILE A 73 -8.86 16.75 0.93
C ILE A 73 -9.04 15.24 0.75
N ILE A 74 -9.08 14.77 -0.48
CA ILE A 74 -9.02 13.35 -0.83
C ILE A 74 -7.61 13.03 -1.31
N LEU A 75 -6.93 12.11 -0.62
CA LEU A 75 -5.60 11.62 -0.97
C LEU A 75 -5.71 10.24 -1.61
N GLU A 76 -5.10 10.03 -2.78
CA GLU A 76 -5.14 8.78 -3.52
C GLU A 76 -3.81 8.01 -3.40
N TRP A 77 -3.89 6.80 -2.86
CA TRP A 77 -2.80 5.83 -2.82
C TRP A 77 -3.04 4.75 -3.89
N ASN A 78 -2.09 4.65 -4.81
CA ASN A 78 -2.02 3.55 -5.77
C ASN A 78 -1.06 2.51 -5.20
N VAL A 79 -1.58 1.38 -4.74
CA VAL A 79 -0.76 0.36 -4.08
C VAL A 79 0.19 -0.27 -5.11
N THR A 80 1.47 0.03 -4.99
CA THR A 80 2.50 -0.53 -5.87
C THR A 80 3.08 -1.81 -5.27
N SER A 81 3.77 -2.59 -6.12
CA SER A 81 4.45 -3.81 -5.68
C SER A 81 5.54 -3.59 -4.63
N GLN A 82 5.99 -2.35 -4.39
CA GLN A 82 6.93 -2.06 -3.31
C GLN A 82 6.28 -2.22 -1.93
N PHE A 83 4.99 -1.85 -1.80
CA PHE A 83 4.24 -2.01 -0.56
C PHE A 83 3.86 -3.48 -0.30
N THR A 84 3.65 -4.25 -1.37
CA THR A 84 3.27 -5.67 -1.32
C THR A 84 4.43 -6.62 -1.63
N ALA A 85 5.68 -6.14 -1.52
CA ALA A 85 6.88 -6.91 -1.86
C ALA A 85 7.11 -8.13 -0.94
N SER A 86 6.45 -8.19 0.21
CA SER A 86 6.50 -9.31 1.14
C SER A 86 5.16 -9.44 1.85
N ASP A 87 4.77 -10.67 2.13
CA ASP A 87 3.59 -10.99 2.93
C ASP A 87 3.82 -10.70 4.42
N GLY A 88 2.73 -10.62 5.18
CA GLY A 88 2.73 -10.31 6.60
C GLY A 88 2.33 -8.87 6.91
N ASN A 89 2.88 -8.32 7.99
CA ASN A 89 2.51 -6.99 8.47
C ASN A 89 3.05 -5.88 7.55
N LEU A 90 2.19 -4.90 7.25
CA LEU A 90 2.56 -3.66 6.59
C LEU A 90 2.13 -2.49 7.48
N SER A 91 3.12 -1.80 8.04
CA SER A 91 2.90 -0.57 8.80
C SER A 91 2.80 0.62 7.86
N LEU A 92 1.82 1.50 8.08
CA LEU A 92 1.54 2.65 7.22
C LEU A 92 1.56 3.96 8.01
N GLU A 93 2.10 5.02 7.41
CA GLU A 93 2.06 6.39 7.93
C GLU A 93 1.79 7.34 6.76
N ILE A 94 0.90 8.31 6.93
CA ILE A 94 0.77 9.43 5.97
C ILE A 94 1.31 10.69 6.64
N ARG A 95 2.17 11.42 5.93
CA ARG A 95 2.73 12.70 6.37
C ARG A 95 2.36 13.79 5.38
N GLY A 96 1.96 14.95 5.90
CA GLY A 96 1.87 16.19 5.15
C GLY A 96 3.11 17.04 5.44
N VAL A 97 3.85 17.39 4.39
CA VAL A 97 5.10 18.17 4.48
C VAL A 97 4.98 19.47 3.69
N THR A 98 5.69 20.50 4.11
CA THR A 98 5.76 21.73 3.31
C THR A 98 6.48 21.47 2.00
N ASN A 99 5.98 22.07 0.92
CA ASN A 99 6.69 22.08 -0.35
C ASN A 99 7.75 23.18 -0.30
N SER A 100 8.91 22.89 0.30
CA SER A 100 10.03 23.84 0.35
C SER A 100 11.17 23.32 -0.52
N GLU A 101 11.38 23.94 -1.67
CA GLU A 101 12.53 23.66 -2.54
C GLU A 101 13.87 24.10 -1.90
N THR A 102 13.81 24.92 -0.85
CA THR A 102 14.97 25.57 -0.24
C THR A 102 15.46 24.92 1.04
N ASP A 103 14.72 23.94 1.59
CA ASP A 103 15.06 23.27 2.84
C ASP A 103 15.22 21.77 2.60
N SER A 104 16.43 21.25 2.81
CA SER A 104 16.76 19.85 2.54
C SER A 104 16.12 18.87 3.54
N ASN A 105 15.45 19.40 4.58
CA ASN A 105 14.75 18.64 5.58
C ASN A 105 13.23 18.80 5.38
N GLU A 106 12.53 17.70 5.14
CA GLU A 106 11.07 17.67 5.12
C GLU A 106 10.50 18.25 6.43
N ASN A 107 9.88 19.42 6.37
CA ASN A 107 9.17 19.97 7.52
C ASN A 107 7.79 19.30 7.60
N VAL A 108 7.67 18.30 8.48
CA VAL A 108 6.42 17.57 8.71
C VAL A 108 5.44 18.44 9.50
N VAL A 109 4.35 18.83 8.86
CA VAL A 109 3.27 19.65 9.44
C VAL A 109 2.22 18.77 10.11
N ILE A 110 1.86 17.64 9.49
CA ILE A 110 0.85 16.72 10.01
C ILE A 110 1.24 15.26 9.75
N LYS A 111 0.85 14.38 10.67
CA LYS A 111 0.99 12.92 10.55
C LYS A 111 -0.33 12.25 10.89
N TYR A 112 -0.70 11.25 10.09
CA TYR A 112 -1.84 10.38 10.34
C TYR A 112 -1.38 9.03 10.87
N ILE A 113 -2.12 8.52 11.86
CA ILE A 113 -1.93 7.21 12.46
C ILE A 113 -2.87 6.25 11.76
N ILE A 114 -2.28 5.22 11.15
CA ILE A 114 -3.00 4.17 10.43
C ILE A 114 -2.60 2.83 11.06
N PRO A 115 -3.55 2.06 11.63
CA PRO A 115 -3.23 0.73 12.12
C PRO A 115 -2.66 -0.15 10.99
N SER A 116 -1.62 -0.94 11.29
CA SER A 116 -0.99 -1.80 10.30
C SER A 116 -1.99 -2.74 9.64
N VAL A 117 -1.76 -3.00 8.37
CA VAL A 117 -2.56 -3.92 7.55
C VAL A 117 -1.77 -5.20 7.29
N THR A 118 -2.40 -6.19 6.67
CA THR A 118 -1.78 -7.46 6.31
C THR A 118 -1.73 -7.60 4.80
N VAL A 119 -0.53 -7.87 4.28
CA VAL A 119 -0.31 -8.37 2.92
C VAL A 119 -0.40 -9.88 2.98
N LYS A 120 -1.33 -10.47 2.24
CA LYS A 120 -1.49 -11.93 2.18
C LYS A 120 -0.40 -12.54 1.29
N ALA A 121 0.09 -13.72 1.68
CA ALA A 121 0.94 -14.51 0.81
C ALA A 121 0.20 -14.84 -0.50
N SER A 122 0.92 -14.75 -1.61
CA SER A 122 0.39 -15.18 -2.90
C SER A 122 0.47 -16.69 -3.03
N SER A 123 -0.60 -17.35 -3.44
CA SER A 123 -0.58 -18.80 -3.73
C SER A 123 0.22 -19.15 -4.98
N SER A 124 0.62 -18.15 -5.78
CA SER A 124 1.35 -18.33 -7.04
C SER A 124 2.83 -18.64 -6.87
N GLU A 125 3.43 -18.42 -5.69
CA GLU A 125 4.85 -18.73 -5.43
C GLU A 125 5.09 -20.20 -5.02
N ASN A 126 4.02 -20.99 -4.81
CA ASN A 126 4.08 -22.43 -4.50
C ASN A 126 3.73 -23.30 -5.73
N LEU A 127 4.09 -22.87 -6.93
CA LEU A 127 4.14 -23.80 -8.06
C LEU A 127 5.23 -24.83 -7.74
N PRO A 128 4.94 -26.15 -7.86
CA PRO A 128 5.97 -27.16 -7.70
C PRO A 128 7.13 -26.82 -8.66
N GLU A 129 8.37 -27.00 -8.20
CA GLU A 129 9.57 -26.69 -8.99
C GLU A 129 9.44 -27.28 -10.41
N PRO A 130 9.97 -26.61 -11.45
CA PRO A 130 9.86 -27.07 -12.84
C PRO A 130 10.19 -28.55 -13.02
N ASP A 131 11.16 -29.06 -12.25
CA ASP A 131 11.57 -30.46 -12.26
C ASP A 131 10.44 -31.42 -11.88
N VAL A 132 9.59 -31.08 -10.90
CA VAL A 132 8.41 -31.87 -10.53
C VAL A 132 7.38 -31.92 -11.66
N ILE A 133 7.22 -30.83 -12.40
CA ILE A 133 6.30 -30.77 -13.56
C ILE A 133 6.83 -31.67 -14.67
N THR A 134 8.13 -31.61 -14.96
CA THR A 134 8.78 -32.43 -16.00
C THR A 134 8.70 -33.92 -15.68
N ASP A 135 8.98 -34.31 -14.43
CA ASP A 135 8.90 -35.70 -13.99
C ASP A 135 7.46 -36.24 -14.04
N THR A 136 6.47 -35.41 -13.69
CA THR A 136 5.06 -35.78 -13.77
C THR A 136 4.62 -35.95 -15.22
N LEU A 137 5.02 -35.06 -16.13
CA LEU A 137 4.69 -35.15 -17.55
C LEU A 137 5.33 -36.36 -18.22
N ASN A 138 6.59 -36.67 -17.89
CA ASN A 138 7.29 -37.84 -18.41
C ASN A 138 6.66 -39.16 -17.93
N SER A 139 6.24 -39.21 -16.66
CA SER A 139 5.54 -40.38 -16.10
C SER A 139 4.18 -40.63 -16.76
N ILE A 140 3.45 -39.56 -17.11
CA ILE A 140 2.17 -39.65 -17.84
C ILE A 140 2.39 -40.13 -19.28
N HIS A 141 3.46 -39.71 -19.96
CA HIS A 141 3.79 -40.19 -21.30
C HIS A 141 4.20 -41.67 -21.29
N ALA A 142 5.07 -42.08 -20.36
CA ALA A 142 5.51 -43.46 -20.23
C ALA A 142 4.35 -44.44 -19.96
N ALA A 143 3.37 -44.05 -19.16
CA ALA A 143 2.17 -44.86 -18.90
C ALA A 143 1.21 -44.96 -20.11
N LYS A 144 1.36 -44.09 -21.12
CA LYS A 144 0.54 -44.08 -22.33
C LYS A 144 1.11 -44.92 -23.46
N ASP A 145 2.42 -45.20 -23.41
CA ASP A 145 3.12 -46.04 -24.39
C ASP A 145 3.08 -47.54 -24.03
N GLU A 146 2.51 -47.91 -22.88
CA GLU A 146 2.34 -49.30 -22.41
C GLU A 146 0.90 -49.85 -22.54
N ILE A 147 0.02 -49.21 -23.34
CA ILE A 147 -1.35 -49.68 -23.61
C ILE A 147 -1.59 -49.88 -25.10
#